data_AF-V2X059-F1
#
_entry.id   AF-V2X059-F1
#
_cell.length_a   1.000
_cell.length_b   1.000
_cell.length_c   1.000
_cell.angle_alpha   90.00
_cell.angle_beta   90.00
_cell.angle_gamma   90.00
#
_symmetry.space_group_name_H-M   'P 1'
#
loop_
_entity.id
_entity.type
_entity.pdbx_description
1 polymer ?
#
loop_
_entity_poly.entity_id
_entity_poly.type
_entity_poly.pdbx_seq_one_letter_code
_entity_poly.pdbx_strand_id
1 'polypeptide(L)'
;MRLTALSVAVGLVLRCSFVAGAVHVKPRRTSSILINPDAQPDLPSASEARVASQAVGLNLDDIQGDILVGMKKDKELFFFFGIQDAAAFKSKLASDVHGLITSTTELLDVALQPVTAVNIAFSQTGLTALGITDDLQDFGFSQGQFVDAGALGDPGTGNWIQGFTGTSVHGVFLIASDTQANVDAELTNIQNILGNSITEIHRLQGAARPGNEKGHEHFGFMDGIGQPAVKGFVQTPLPGQAEIDAGVILTGEEGDFSADSRPAWTKGGSFLAFRQLKQRVPEFNKFLADNALTVPGLTQQENVDLLGARMVGRWKSGAPIDLSPLRDDPVLAADPQRNNLFTYVHNDPNFQISTNQTMCPFAAHTRKTRPRGDFQPENAFNHIMRAGIPYGPEVTEAENAAQASSSTPELERGLAFVSYQSNINQGFAFIQKAWVDNANFMFGRTPAPGVDPIIGSTNSGPPGDAPRTVNGLDPLNFQRPIVINTDFVVSRGGEYFFSPPISALLTTLSQ
;
A
#
# COMPACT_ATOMS: atom_id res chain seq x y z
N MET A 1 -64.78 -1.51 -67.71
CA MET A 1 -64.49 -0.36 -66.84
C MET A 1 -63.97 -0.93 -65.52
N ARG A 2 -62.65 -0.76 -65.27
CA ARG A 2 -61.85 -1.04 -64.05
C ARG A 2 -61.95 -2.43 -63.38
N LEU A 3 -60.93 -3.26 -63.62
CA LEU A 3 -60.49 -4.32 -62.71
C LEU A 3 -59.76 -3.70 -61.51
N THR A 4 -60.13 -4.08 -60.30
CA THR A 4 -59.33 -3.93 -59.08
C THR A 4 -58.85 -5.31 -58.66
N ALA A 5 -57.55 -5.58 -58.82
CA ALA A 5 -56.88 -6.76 -58.28
C ALA A 5 -56.26 -6.37 -56.92
N LEU A 6 -56.79 -6.94 -55.84
CA LEU A 6 -56.22 -6.85 -54.51
C LEU A 6 -55.06 -7.87 -54.43
N SER A 7 -53.83 -7.40 -54.28
CA SER A 7 -52.67 -8.26 -54.04
C SER A 7 -52.38 -8.32 -52.55
N VAL A 8 -52.53 -9.50 -51.95
CA VAL A 8 -52.12 -9.77 -50.56
C VAL A 8 -50.67 -10.24 -50.58
N ALA A 9 -49.75 -9.43 -50.05
CA ALA A 9 -48.36 -9.81 -49.84
C ALA A 9 -48.22 -10.44 -48.44
N VAL A 10 -47.94 -11.75 -48.40
CA VAL A 10 -47.54 -12.46 -47.17
C VAL A 10 -46.04 -12.22 -46.98
N GLY A 11 -45.68 -11.35 -46.04
CA GLY A 11 -44.29 -11.15 -45.62
C GLY A 11 -43.88 -12.21 -44.59
N LEU A 12 -43.09 -13.18 -45.02
CA LEU A 12 -42.42 -14.14 -44.13
C LEU A 12 -41.23 -13.43 -43.44
N VAL A 13 -41.35 -13.13 -42.15
CA VAL A 13 -40.23 -12.59 -41.36
C VAL A 13 -39.35 -13.74 -40.91
N LEU A 14 -38.26 -14.01 -41.66
CA LEU A 14 -37.13 -14.77 -41.13
C LEU A 14 -36.35 -13.88 -40.16
N ARG A 15 -36.45 -14.14 -38.86
CA ARG A 15 -35.49 -13.62 -37.87
C ARG A 15 -34.20 -14.44 -37.97
N CYS A 16 -33.22 -13.97 -38.75
CA CYS A 16 -31.84 -14.38 -38.58
C CYS A 16 -31.26 -13.65 -37.37
N SER A 17 -31.07 -14.35 -36.27
CA SER A 17 -30.27 -13.87 -35.14
C SER A 17 -28.80 -13.86 -35.55
N PHE A 18 -28.30 -12.70 -35.98
CA PHE A 18 -26.87 -12.46 -36.01
C PHE A 18 -26.39 -12.25 -34.57
N VAL A 19 -25.66 -13.23 -34.03
CA VAL A 19 -24.79 -13.00 -32.87
C VAL A 19 -23.58 -12.22 -33.40
N ALA A 20 -23.74 -10.90 -33.51
CA ALA A 20 -22.59 -10.02 -33.64
C ALA A 20 -21.90 -10.00 -32.27
N GLY A 21 -20.75 -10.67 -32.16
CA GLY A 21 -19.83 -10.43 -31.06
C GLY A 21 -19.49 -8.95 -31.07
N ALA A 22 -20.10 -8.18 -30.18
CA ALA A 22 -19.73 -6.80 -29.98
C ALA A 22 -18.31 -6.81 -29.43
N VAL A 23 -17.33 -6.56 -30.31
CA VAL A 23 -16.00 -6.10 -29.89
C VAL A 23 -16.26 -4.84 -29.09
N HIS A 24 -16.30 -4.96 -27.76
CA HIS A 24 -16.29 -3.82 -26.87
C HIS A 24 -14.95 -3.14 -27.09
N VAL A 25 -14.94 -2.15 -27.99
CA VAL A 25 -13.82 -1.23 -28.11
C VAL A 25 -13.79 -0.49 -26.78
N LYS A 26 -12.93 -0.97 -25.84
CA LYS A 26 -12.71 -0.31 -24.56
C LYS A 26 -12.39 1.16 -24.87
N PRO A 27 -13.09 2.14 -24.28
CA PRO A 27 -12.82 3.55 -24.54
C PRO A 27 -11.35 3.83 -24.19
N ARG A 28 -10.59 4.35 -25.16
CA ARG A 28 -9.18 4.68 -24.95
C ARG A 28 -9.09 5.95 -24.13
N ARG A 29 -8.34 5.93 -23.02
CA ARG A 29 -8.09 7.12 -22.23
C ARG A 29 -7.09 8.03 -22.94
N THR A 30 -7.27 9.33 -22.76
CA THR A 30 -6.32 10.37 -23.21
C THR A 30 -5.55 10.99 -22.05
N SER A 31 -5.95 10.68 -20.81
CA SER A 31 -5.29 11.08 -19.58
C SER A 31 -5.20 9.90 -18.62
N SER A 32 -4.15 9.87 -17.79
CA SER A 32 -3.94 8.74 -16.90
C SER A 32 -5.04 8.63 -15.82
N ILE A 33 -5.38 7.41 -15.39
CA ILE A 33 -6.09 7.17 -14.11
C ILE A 33 -5.20 7.43 -12.89
N LEU A 34 -3.88 7.45 -13.10
CA LEU A 34 -2.90 7.56 -12.04
C LEU A 34 -2.70 9.02 -11.65
N ILE A 35 -2.64 9.29 -10.34
CA ILE A 35 -2.18 10.53 -9.77
C ILE A 35 -0.65 10.61 -9.87
N ASN A 36 -0.13 11.83 -10.03
CA ASN A 36 1.32 12.07 -10.03
C ASN A 36 1.66 13.29 -9.17
N PRO A 37 1.67 13.16 -7.83
CA PRO A 37 2.11 14.23 -6.94
C PRO A 37 3.60 14.52 -7.16
N ASP A 38 3.98 15.80 -7.25
CA ASP A 38 5.32 16.25 -7.69
C ASP A 38 6.50 15.63 -6.91
N ALA A 39 6.31 15.34 -5.62
CA ALA A 39 7.36 14.76 -4.78
C ALA A 39 7.48 13.23 -4.93
N GLN A 40 6.50 12.55 -5.54
CA GLN A 40 6.63 11.14 -5.85
C GLN A 40 7.47 10.94 -7.11
N PRO A 41 8.27 9.88 -7.19
CA PRO A 41 8.95 9.54 -8.43
C PRO A 41 7.94 9.15 -9.51
N ASP A 42 8.24 9.56 -10.74
CA ASP A 42 7.56 9.08 -11.93
C ASP A 42 7.71 7.55 -12.05
N LEU A 43 6.67 6.91 -12.59
CA LEU A 43 6.74 5.51 -12.97
C LEU A 43 7.60 5.35 -14.23
N PRO A 44 8.24 4.19 -14.45
CA PRO A 44 8.86 3.90 -15.74
C PRO A 44 7.81 3.99 -16.85
N SER A 45 8.20 4.49 -18.02
CA SER A 45 7.32 4.45 -19.19
C SER A 45 7.02 3.00 -19.59
N ALA A 46 5.88 2.78 -20.25
CA ALA A 46 5.51 1.45 -20.76
C ALA A 46 6.57 0.85 -21.72
N SER A 47 7.36 1.68 -22.39
CA SER A 47 8.50 1.23 -23.21
C SER A 47 9.71 0.82 -22.36
N GLU A 48 10.09 1.63 -21.37
CA GLU A 48 11.23 1.33 -20.49
C GLU A 48 10.97 0.05 -19.68
N ALA A 49 9.77 -0.07 -19.09
CA ALA A 49 9.37 -1.25 -18.35
C ALA A 49 9.39 -2.52 -19.23
N ARG A 50 8.92 -2.43 -20.48
CA ARG A 50 8.95 -3.54 -21.44
C ARG A 50 10.38 -3.96 -21.80
N VAL A 51 11.28 -3.00 -22.00
CA VAL A 51 12.69 -3.29 -22.30
C VAL A 51 13.35 -3.93 -21.07
N ALA A 52 13.11 -3.39 -19.88
CA ALA A 52 13.63 -3.95 -18.63
C ALA A 52 13.12 -5.38 -18.42
N SER A 53 11.83 -5.62 -18.62
CA SER A 53 11.21 -6.93 -18.36
C SER A 53 11.71 -7.99 -19.33
N GLN A 54 11.88 -7.65 -20.61
CA GLN A 54 12.45 -8.56 -21.63
C GLN A 54 13.89 -8.96 -21.30
N ALA A 55 14.68 -8.07 -20.69
CA ALA A 55 16.07 -8.35 -20.35
C ALA A 55 16.22 -9.46 -19.28
N VAL A 56 15.20 -9.64 -18.43
CA VAL A 56 15.21 -10.63 -17.33
C VAL A 56 14.12 -11.70 -17.47
N GLY A 57 13.30 -11.65 -18.53
CA GLY A 57 12.22 -12.60 -18.77
C GLY A 57 10.98 -12.41 -17.89
N LEU A 58 10.75 -11.21 -17.36
CA LEU A 58 9.59 -10.90 -16.51
C LEU A 58 8.34 -10.61 -17.36
N ASN A 59 7.22 -11.27 -17.06
CA ASN A 59 5.98 -11.14 -17.81
C ASN A 59 5.01 -10.11 -17.20
N LEU A 60 5.15 -8.84 -17.59
CA LEU A 60 4.31 -7.74 -17.06
C LEU A 60 2.82 -7.85 -17.45
N ASP A 61 2.48 -8.60 -18.49
CA ASP A 61 1.09 -8.84 -18.90
C ASP A 61 0.38 -9.82 -17.94
N ASP A 62 1.14 -10.59 -17.16
CA ASP A 62 0.62 -11.61 -16.24
C ASP A 62 0.69 -11.18 -14.76
N ILE A 63 1.29 -10.02 -14.48
CA ILE A 63 1.42 -9.46 -13.14
C ILE A 63 0.32 -8.43 -12.93
N GLN A 64 -0.47 -8.60 -11.87
CA GLN A 64 -1.50 -7.65 -11.47
C GLN A 64 -0.91 -6.27 -11.17
N GLY A 65 -1.49 -5.22 -11.76
CA GLY A 65 -0.87 -3.90 -11.86
C GLY A 65 -0.56 -3.19 -10.53
N ASP A 66 -1.36 -3.40 -9.48
CA ASP A 66 -1.11 -2.78 -8.18
C ASP A 66 0.20 -3.22 -7.54
N ILE A 67 0.70 -4.41 -7.87
CA ILE A 67 1.92 -4.98 -7.26
C ILE A 67 3.14 -4.10 -7.56
N LEU A 68 3.31 -3.70 -8.83
CA LEU A 68 4.49 -2.94 -9.27
C LEU A 68 4.21 -1.44 -9.48
N VAL A 69 2.95 -1.06 -9.75
CA VAL A 69 2.56 0.34 -9.99
C VAL A 69 1.94 1.00 -8.76
N GLY A 70 1.28 0.22 -7.89
CA GLY A 70 0.50 0.71 -6.74
C GLY A 70 -0.78 1.45 -7.09
N MET A 71 -1.23 1.33 -8.36
CA MET A 71 -2.24 2.10 -9.11
C MET A 71 -2.41 3.60 -8.78
N LYS A 72 -1.51 4.25 -8.02
CA LYS A 72 -1.47 5.69 -7.67
C LYS A 72 -2.82 6.39 -7.83
N LYS A 73 -3.74 6.22 -6.87
CA LYS A 73 -5.19 6.30 -7.15
C LYS A 73 -5.84 7.58 -6.60
N ASP A 74 -6.82 8.12 -7.31
CA ASP A 74 -7.71 9.17 -6.78
C ASP A 74 -8.81 8.60 -5.87
N LYS A 75 -9.41 7.47 -6.30
CA LYS A 75 -10.40 6.69 -5.54
C LYS A 75 -10.05 5.21 -5.60
N GLU A 76 -10.20 4.52 -4.48
CA GLU A 76 -10.04 3.08 -4.41
C GLU A 76 -11.02 2.48 -3.41
N LEU A 77 -11.68 1.38 -3.79
CA LEU A 77 -12.46 0.57 -2.89
C LEU A 77 -11.79 -0.80 -2.68
N PHE A 78 -11.64 -1.18 -1.43
CA PHE A 78 -11.33 -2.55 -1.03
C PHE A 78 -12.64 -3.27 -0.71
N PHE A 79 -13.00 -4.27 -1.51
CA PHE A 79 -14.21 -5.07 -1.33
C PHE A 79 -13.83 -6.48 -0.86
N PHE A 80 -14.01 -6.73 0.44
CA PHE A 80 -13.66 -7.99 1.09
C PHE A 80 -14.84 -8.96 1.05
N PHE A 81 -14.60 -10.17 0.57
CA PHE A 81 -15.66 -11.14 0.33
C PHE A 81 -15.36 -12.51 0.93
N GLY A 82 -16.43 -13.25 1.22
CA GLY A 82 -16.41 -14.67 1.59
C GLY A 82 -17.06 -15.49 0.50
N ILE A 83 -16.43 -16.58 0.06
CA ILE A 83 -16.97 -17.49 -0.97
C ILE A 83 -18.05 -18.40 -0.35
N GLN A 84 -19.24 -18.42 -0.95
CA GLN A 84 -20.41 -19.21 -0.53
C GLN A 84 -20.64 -20.43 -1.42
N ASP A 85 -20.36 -20.32 -2.72
CA ASP A 85 -20.46 -21.40 -3.69
C ASP A 85 -19.19 -21.41 -4.55
N ALA A 86 -18.26 -22.31 -4.21
CA ALA A 86 -16.98 -22.41 -4.90
C ALA A 86 -17.13 -22.78 -6.38
N ALA A 87 -18.09 -23.63 -6.74
CA ALA A 87 -18.27 -24.04 -8.14
C ALA A 87 -18.80 -22.88 -9.00
N ALA A 88 -19.78 -22.14 -8.49
CA ALA A 88 -20.28 -20.93 -9.15
C ALA A 88 -19.20 -19.84 -9.22
N PHE A 89 -18.47 -19.62 -8.12
CA PHE A 89 -17.38 -18.63 -8.08
C PHE A 89 -16.31 -18.94 -9.12
N LYS A 90 -15.82 -20.19 -9.18
CA LYS A 90 -14.82 -20.65 -10.15
C LYS A 90 -15.27 -20.45 -11.59
N SER A 91 -16.50 -20.84 -11.90
CA SER A 91 -17.10 -20.65 -13.21
C SER A 91 -17.08 -19.17 -13.63
N LYS A 92 -17.50 -18.28 -12.72
CA LYS A 92 -17.51 -16.83 -12.93
C LYS A 92 -16.12 -16.19 -12.94
N LEU A 93 -15.19 -16.74 -12.18
CA LEU A 93 -13.79 -16.34 -12.21
C LEU A 93 -13.21 -16.53 -13.61
N ALA A 94 -13.46 -17.70 -14.20
CA ALA A 94 -12.98 -18.04 -15.54
C ALA A 94 -13.67 -17.24 -16.66
N SER A 95 -15.00 -17.11 -16.60
CA SER A 95 -15.78 -16.53 -17.71
C SER A 95 -15.79 -15.02 -17.73
N ASP A 96 -15.83 -14.38 -16.55
CA ASP A 96 -16.20 -12.97 -16.44
C ASP A 96 -15.14 -12.17 -15.68
N VAL A 97 -14.75 -12.58 -14.46
CA VAL A 97 -13.89 -11.77 -13.57
C VAL A 97 -12.46 -11.64 -14.10
N HIS A 98 -11.86 -12.71 -14.63
CA HIS A 98 -10.50 -12.65 -15.17
C HIS A 98 -10.34 -11.52 -16.22
N GLY A 99 -11.35 -11.28 -17.05
CA GLY A 99 -11.33 -10.21 -18.05
C GLY A 99 -11.37 -8.77 -17.50
N LEU A 100 -11.65 -8.61 -16.21
CA LEU A 100 -11.64 -7.33 -15.50
C LEU A 100 -10.26 -7.01 -14.92
N ILE A 101 -9.43 -8.03 -14.66
CA ILE A 101 -8.18 -7.85 -13.92
C ILE A 101 -7.16 -7.08 -14.76
N THR A 102 -6.67 -5.98 -14.20
CA THR A 102 -5.75 -5.06 -14.87
C THR A 102 -4.30 -5.47 -14.63
N SER A 103 -3.59 -5.75 -15.71
CA SER A 103 -2.16 -6.08 -15.71
C SER A 103 -1.27 -4.86 -15.48
N THR A 104 0.00 -5.10 -15.18
CA THR A 104 1.04 -4.07 -15.08
C THR A 104 1.22 -3.34 -16.42
N THR A 105 1.21 -4.06 -17.54
CA THR A 105 1.30 -3.46 -18.88
C THR A 105 0.13 -2.53 -19.17
N GLU A 106 -1.12 -2.98 -18.94
CA GLU A 106 -2.31 -2.16 -19.17
C GLU A 106 -2.32 -0.91 -18.29
N LEU A 107 -1.83 -1.03 -17.06
CA LEU A 107 -1.81 0.07 -16.11
C LEU A 107 -0.72 1.11 -16.41
N LEU A 108 0.39 0.72 -17.03
CA LEU A 108 1.46 1.67 -17.42
C LEU A 108 1.18 2.44 -18.70
N ASP A 109 0.42 1.86 -19.64
CA ASP A 109 0.11 2.51 -20.90
C ASP A 109 -1.25 3.23 -20.82
N VAL A 110 -1.23 4.56 -20.82
CA VAL A 110 -2.45 5.39 -20.77
C VAL A 110 -3.47 4.99 -21.84
N ALA A 111 -3.03 4.53 -23.02
CA ALA A 111 -3.95 4.12 -24.08
C ALA A 111 -4.65 2.78 -23.80
N LEU A 112 -4.10 1.97 -22.88
CA LEU A 112 -4.63 0.67 -22.44
C LEU A 112 -5.35 0.74 -21.09
N GLN A 113 -5.10 1.78 -20.30
CA GLN A 113 -5.71 1.95 -18.98
C GLN A 113 -7.25 1.87 -19.05
N PRO A 114 -7.89 1.04 -18.19
CA PRO A 114 -9.34 0.95 -18.14
C PRO A 114 -9.97 2.19 -17.47
N VAL A 115 -11.29 2.32 -17.56
CA VAL A 115 -12.04 3.31 -16.79
C VAL A 115 -11.89 3.05 -15.29
N THR A 116 -11.96 1.78 -14.90
CA THR A 116 -11.73 1.30 -13.53
C THR A 116 -10.71 0.18 -13.58
N ALA A 117 -9.61 0.31 -12.87
CA ALA A 117 -8.63 -0.75 -12.69
C ALA A 117 -9.07 -1.70 -11.59
N VAL A 118 -8.93 -3.00 -11.82
CA VAL A 118 -9.36 -4.04 -10.87
C VAL A 118 -8.23 -5.04 -10.64
N ASN A 119 -7.92 -5.32 -9.39
CA ASN A 119 -7.08 -6.47 -8.99
C ASN A 119 -7.83 -7.32 -7.97
N ILE A 120 -7.37 -8.56 -7.79
CA ILE A 120 -7.96 -9.54 -6.88
C ILE A 120 -6.87 -10.31 -6.13
N ALA A 121 -7.08 -10.54 -4.84
CA ALA A 121 -6.21 -11.35 -4.01
C ALA A 121 -7.02 -12.29 -3.10
N PHE A 122 -6.43 -13.42 -2.70
CA PHE A 122 -7.09 -14.46 -1.92
C PHE A 122 -6.34 -14.73 -0.61
N SER A 123 -7.06 -14.87 0.49
CA SER A 123 -6.48 -15.34 1.75
C SER A 123 -6.21 -16.86 1.68
N GLN A 124 -5.47 -17.40 2.66
CA GLN A 124 -5.28 -18.85 2.76
C GLN A 124 -6.62 -19.60 2.81
N THR A 125 -7.59 -19.11 3.58
CA THR A 125 -8.92 -19.74 3.67
C THR A 125 -9.73 -19.58 2.41
N GLY A 126 -9.52 -18.51 1.64
CA GLY A 126 -10.06 -18.36 0.30
C GLY A 126 -9.53 -19.37 -0.70
N LEU A 127 -8.21 -19.60 -0.72
CA LEU A 127 -7.61 -20.66 -1.54
C LEU A 127 -8.17 -22.04 -1.15
N THR A 128 -8.24 -22.33 0.15
CA THR A 128 -8.83 -23.58 0.67
C THR A 128 -10.30 -23.73 0.28
N ALA A 129 -11.09 -22.65 0.31
CA ALA A 129 -12.49 -22.66 -0.12
C ALA A 129 -12.63 -22.96 -1.63
N LEU A 130 -11.62 -22.61 -2.43
CA LEU A 130 -11.51 -23.01 -3.83
C LEU A 130 -10.89 -24.41 -4.01
N GLY A 131 -10.63 -25.16 -2.94
CA GLY A 131 -10.01 -26.48 -3.01
C GLY A 131 -8.52 -26.46 -3.40
N ILE A 132 -7.88 -25.29 -3.35
CA ILE A 132 -6.44 -25.14 -3.56
C ILE A 132 -5.76 -25.33 -2.21
N THR A 133 -4.96 -26.39 -2.10
CA THR A 133 -4.33 -26.81 -0.83
C THR A 133 -2.80 -26.85 -0.90
N ASP A 134 -2.25 -26.40 -2.02
CA ASP A 134 -0.82 -26.23 -2.21
C ASP A 134 -0.21 -25.32 -1.13
N ASP A 135 0.99 -25.66 -0.67
CA ASP A 135 1.73 -24.81 0.27
C ASP A 135 2.49 -23.73 -0.50
N LEU A 136 2.05 -22.48 -0.34
CA LEU A 136 2.64 -21.32 -0.99
C LEU A 136 4.00 -20.91 -0.39
N GLN A 137 4.53 -21.62 0.61
CA GLN A 137 5.82 -21.37 1.26
C GLN A 137 5.91 -20.03 1.99
N ASP A 138 4.81 -19.59 2.61
CA ASP A 138 4.78 -18.43 3.51
C ASP A 138 3.97 -18.74 4.77
N PHE A 139 4.68 -18.85 5.89
CA PHE A 139 4.07 -19.21 7.17
C PHE A 139 3.08 -18.14 7.65
N GLY A 140 3.37 -16.86 7.44
CA GLY A 140 2.50 -15.77 7.87
C GLY A 140 1.17 -15.79 7.14
N PHE A 141 1.23 -15.93 5.81
CA PHE A 141 0.05 -16.11 4.96
C PHE A 141 -0.80 -17.31 5.40
N SER A 142 -0.17 -18.46 5.65
CA SER A 142 -0.88 -19.70 5.98
C SER A 142 -1.73 -19.61 7.26
N GLN A 143 -1.35 -18.76 8.21
CA GLN A 143 -2.04 -18.59 9.49
C GLN A 143 -3.08 -17.46 9.48
N GLY A 144 -2.97 -16.52 8.54
CA GLY A 144 -3.76 -15.29 8.52
C GLY A 144 -3.27 -14.25 9.53
N GLN A 145 -3.57 -12.98 9.25
CA GLN A 145 -3.02 -11.86 10.01
C GLN A 145 -3.59 -11.75 11.43
N PHE A 146 -4.82 -12.23 11.68
CA PHE A 146 -5.44 -12.18 13.00
C PHE A 146 -4.63 -12.96 14.06
N VAL A 147 -4.05 -14.09 13.67
CA VAL A 147 -3.16 -14.88 14.55
C VAL A 147 -1.87 -14.11 14.85
N ASP A 148 -1.41 -13.32 13.89
CA ASP A 148 -0.19 -12.54 13.97
C ASP A 148 -0.35 -11.18 14.67
N ALA A 149 -1.58 -10.75 14.95
CA ALA A 149 -1.94 -9.44 15.49
C ALA A 149 -1.10 -9.03 16.72
N GLY A 150 -0.99 -9.93 17.70
CA GLY A 150 -0.23 -9.66 18.92
C GLY A 150 1.28 -9.53 18.68
N ALA A 151 1.83 -10.21 17.68
CA ALA A 151 3.23 -10.05 17.31
C ALA A 151 3.45 -8.73 16.55
N LEU A 152 2.48 -8.27 15.77
CA LEU A 152 2.51 -7.03 14.98
C LEU A 152 2.37 -5.74 15.81
N GLY A 153 2.33 -5.83 17.13
CA GLY A 153 2.18 -4.63 17.95
C GLY A 153 0.74 -4.24 18.26
N ASP A 154 -0.26 -5.00 17.79
CA ASP A 154 -1.64 -4.55 17.88
C ASP A 154 -2.12 -4.53 19.34
N PRO A 155 -2.74 -3.42 19.79
CA PRO A 155 -3.24 -3.27 21.15
C PRO A 155 -4.48 -4.14 21.37
N GLY A 156 -4.29 -5.46 21.39
CA GLY A 156 -5.36 -6.45 21.31
C GLY A 156 -6.17 -6.39 20.01
N THR A 157 -7.04 -7.36 19.82
CA THR A 157 -7.92 -7.44 18.66
C THR A 157 -9.30 -6.84 18.89
N GLY A 158 -9.56 -6.28 20.08
CA GLY A 158 -10.85 -5.65 20.43
C GLY A 158 -11.20 -4.42 19.59
N ASN A 159 -10.20 -3.78 18.97
CA ASN A 159 -10.39 -2.64 18.08
C ASN A 159 -10.46 -3.05 16.60
N TRP A 160 -10.29 -4.34 16.26
CA TRP A 160 -10.35 -4.80 14.88
C TRP A 160 -11.78 -4.76 14.35
N ILE A 161 -11.93 -4.46 13.06
CA ILE A 161 -13.19 -4.65 12.36
C ILE A 161 -13.55 -6.13 12.44
N GLN A 162 -14.82 -6.42 12.77
CA GLN A 162 -15.29 -7.79 12.97
C GLN A 162 -14.99 -8.71 11.77
N GLY A 163 -15.06 -8.17 10.54
CA GLY A 163 -14.70 -8.90 9.33
C GLY A 163 -13.27 -9.44 9.31
N PHE A 164 -12.32 -8.77 9.96
CA PHE A 164 -10.93 -9.23 10.10
C PHE A 164 -10.67 -10.07 11.36
N THR A 165 -11.69 -10.31 12.18
CA THR A 165 -11.54 -11.21 13.33
C THR A 165 -11.63 -12.67 12.87
N GLY A 166 -10.55 -13.42 13.03
CA GLY A 166 -10.42 -14.77 12.47
C GLY A 166 -9.99 -14.75 11.00
N THR A 167 -10.57 -15.63 10.19
CA THR A 167 -10.15 -15.92 8.81
C THR A 167 -11.34 -16.02 7.84
N SER A 168 -12.41 -15.26 8.11
CA SER A 168 -13.68 -15.31 7.36
C SER A 168 -13.61 -14.61 6.00
N VAL A 169 -12.69 -13.67 5.83
CA VAL A 169 -12.39 -13.06 4.54
C VAL A 169 -11.66 -14.07 3.67
N HIS A 170 -12.23 -14.40 2.51
CA HIS A 170 -11.63 -15.31 1.53
C HIS A 170 -10.85 -14.55 0.44
N GLY A 171 -11.21 -13.31 0.18
CA GLY A 171 -10.48 -12.50 -0.79
C GLY A 171 -10.87 -11.03 -0.74
N VAL A 172 -10.16 -10.26 -1.56
CA VAL A 172 -10.38 -8.83 -1.73
C VAL A 172 -10.30 -8.46 -3.20
N PHE A 173 -11.25 -7.65 -3.66
CA PHE A 173 -11.12 -6.88 -4.89
C PHE A 173 -10.60 -5.48 -4.56
N LEU A 174 -9.61 -5.02 -5.31
CA LEU A 174 -9.09 -3.66 -5.29
C LEU A 174 -9.64 -2.96 -6.54
N ILE A 175 -10.50 -1.96 -6.35
CA ILE A 175 -11.25 -1.31 -7.43
C ILE A 175 -10.89 0.18 -7.44
N ALA A 176 -10.15 0.62 -8.45
CA ALA A 176 -9.59 1.97 -8.49
C ALA A 176 -10.00 2.75 -9.73
N SER A 177 -10.36 4.01 -9.56
CA SER A 177 -10.70 4.93 -10.65
C SER A 177 -10.44 6.38 -10.25
N ASP A 178 -10.67 7.30 -11.19
CA ASP A 178 -10.62 8.74 -10.98
C ASP A 178 -11.88 9.28 -10.30
N THR A 179 -13.00 8.55 -10.35
CA THR A 179 -14.28 8.97 -9.75
C THR A 179 -14.94 7.87 -8.92
N GLN A 180 -15.68 8.30 -7.89
CA GLN A 180 -16.45 7.38 -7.04
C GLN A 180 -17.52 6.64 -7.83
N ALA A 181 -18.16 7.31 -8.79
CA ALA A 181 -19.20 6.71 -9.63
C ALA A 181 -18.69 5.52 -10.46
N ASN A 182 -17.46 5.62 -11.00
CA ASN A 182 -16.83 4.52 -11.74
C ASN A 182 -16.49 3.34 -10.82
N VAL A 183 -16.04 3.61 -9.60
CA VAL A 183 -15.79 2.58 -8.57
C VAL A 183 -17.09 1.87 -8.18
N ASP A 184 -18.15 2.62 -7.89
CA ASP A 184 -19.46 2.07 -7.50
C ASP A 184 -20.09 1.24 -8.64
N ALA A 185 -19.93 1.69 -9.89
CA ALA A 185 -20.40 0.97 -11.07
C ALA A 185 -19.66 -0.36 -11.24
N GLU A 186 -18.34 -0.37 -11.07
CA GLU A 186 -17.54 -1.61 -11.19
C GLU A 186 -17.80 -2.56 -10.03
N LEU A 187 -17.96 -2.05 -8.80
CA LEU A 187 -18.41 -2.87 -7.67
C LEU A 187 -19.75 -3.56 -7.98
N THR A 188 -20.71 -2.79 -8.49
CA THR A 188 -22.02 -3.31 -8.88
C THR A 188 -21.90 -4.38 -9.98
N ASN A 189 -21.02 -4.17 -10.95
CA ASN A 189 -20.71 -5.15 -11.99
C ASN A 189 -20.17 -6.46 -11.40
N ILE A 190 -19.15 -6.39 -10.54
CA ILE A 190 -18.56 -7.56 -9.86
C ILE A 190 -19.61 -8.30 -9.02
N GLN A 191 -20.43 -7.58 -8.25
CA GLN A 191 -21.50 -8.16 -7.45
C GLN A 191 -22.57 -8.84 -8.33
N ASN A 192 -22.90 -8.28 -9.50
CA ASN A 192 -23.82 -8.90 -10.45
C ASN A 192 -23.24 -10.16 -11.10
N ILE A 193 -21.95 -10.15 -11.44
CA ILE A 193 -21.24 -11.30 -12.02
C ILE A 193 -21.22 -12.47 -11.03
N LEU A 194 -20.81 -12.20 -9.78
CA LEU A 194 -20.60 -13.21 -8.76
C LEU A 194 -21.91 -13.62 -8.06
N GLY A 195 -22.88 -12.71 -7.97
CA GLY A 195 -24.17 -12.95 -7.34
C GLY A 195 -24.03 -13.61 -5.97
N ASN A 196 -24.80 -14.68 -5.75
CA ASN A 196 -24.81 -15.42 -4.49
C ASN A 196 -23.59 -16.35 -4.29
N SER A 197 -22.63 -16.40 -5.21
CA SER A 197 -21.40 -17.19 -5.02
C SER A 197 -20.46 -16.57 -3.98
N ILE A 198 -20.68 -15.30 -3.62
CA ILE A 198 -19.96 -14.59 -2.57
C ILE A 198 -20.92 -13.92 -1.59
N THR A 199 -20.39 -13.53 -0.44
CA THR A 199 -20.99 -12.56 0.48
C THR A 199 -20.00 -11.43 0.73
N GLU A 200 -20.50 -10.22 0.92
CA GLU A 200 -19.68 -9.10 1.41
C GLU A 200 -19.37 -9.34 2.90
N ILE A 201 -18.11 -9.21 3.27
CA ILE A 201 -17.65 -9.29 4.67
C ILE A 201 -17.36 -7.89 5.20
N HIS A 202 -16.70 -7.07 4.39
CA HIS A 202 -16.36 -5.68 4.72
C HIS A 202 -16.09 -4.91 3.42
N ARG A 203 -16.18 -3.59 3.50
CA ARG A 203 -15.69 -2.71 2.44
C ARG A 203 -15.07 -1.45 3.03
N LEU A 204 -14.01 -0.96 2.40
CA LEU A 204 -13.33 0.27 2.80
C LEU A 204 -13.10 1.16 1.59
N GLN A 205 -13.64 2.38 1.64
CA GLN A 205 -13.45 3.39 0.61
C GLN A 205 -12.26 4.29 0.95
N GLY A 206 -11.22 4.23 0.13
CA GLY A 206 -10.10 5.13 0.11
C GLY A 206 -10.24 6.26 -0.92
N ALA A 207 -9.56 7.36 -0.67
CA ALA A 207 -9.44 8.48 -1.59
C ALA A 207 -8.12 9.23 -1.35
N ALA A 208 -7.52 9.73 -2.44
CA ALA A 208 -6.50 10.76 -2.31
C ALA A 208 -7.11 11.99 -1.60
N ARG A 209 -6.31 12.60 -0.72
CA ARG A 209 -6.71 13.83 -0.01
C ARG A 209 -6.84 15.01 -0.99
N PRO A 210 -7.68 16.01 -0.68
CA PRO A 210 -8.02 17.07 -1.64
C PRO A 210 -6.93 18.13 -1.81
N GLY A 211 -6.93 18.82 -2.96
CA GLY A 211 -6.10 20.00 -3.19
C GLY A 211 -4.59 19.72 -3.05
N ASN A 212 -3.89 20.56 -2.29
CA ASN A 212 -2.44 20.45 -2.07
C ASN A 212 -2.05 19.23 -1.21
N GLU A 213 -3.04 18.59 -0.56
CA GLU A 213 -2.82 17.37 0.23
C GLU A 213 -2.87 16.11 -0.64
N LYS A 214 -3.13 16.23 -1.95
CA LYS A 214 -3.09 15.09 -2.88
C LYS A 214 -1.71 14.42 -2.82
N GLY A 215 -1.68 13.11 -2.52
CA GLY A 215 -0.45 12.35 -2.29
C GLY A 215 0.04 12.31 -0.84
N HIS A 216 -0.56 13.12 0.05
CA HIS A 216 -0.25 13.11 1.48
C HIS A 216 -1.17 12.15 2.23
N GLU A 217 -0.67 11.55 3.31
CA GLU A 217 -1.50 10.84 4.29
C GLU A 217 -2.16 11.83 5.28
N HIS A 218 -2.96 11.34 6.25
CA HIS A 218 -3.81 12.20 7.09
C HIS A 218 -3.05 13.04 8.14
N PHE A 219 -1.82 12.71 8.52
CA PHE A 219 -0.97 13.61 9.30
C PHE A 219 -0.37 14.75 8.44
N GLY A 220 -0.53 14.68 7.13
CA GLY A 220 -0.13 15.70 6.16
C GLY A 220 1.28 15.49 5.60
N PHE A 221 1.84 14.28 5.65
CA PHE A 221 3.14 13.95 5.05
C PHE A 221 2.97 13.34 3.67
N MET A 222 3.76 13.81 2.71
CA MET A 222 3.82 13.23 1.37
C MET A 222 4.27 11.77 1.46
N ASP A 223 3.42 10.87 0.97
CA ASP A 223 3.69 9.44 0.93
C ASP A 223 4.02 8.98 -0.50
N GLY A 224 4.47 7.73 -0.65
CA GLY A 224 4.75 7.10 -1.94
C GLY A 224 6.10 7.46 -2.57
N ILE A 225 6.98 8.19 -1.85
CA ILE A 225 8.31 8.59 -2.36
C ILE A 225 9.29 7.40 -2.41
N GLY A 226 9.50 6.75 -1.26
CA GLY A 226 10.47 5.66 -1.13
C GLY A 226 9.87 4.31 -1.53
N GLN A 227 10.17 3.87 -2.75
CA GLN A 227 9.89 2.53 -3.27
C GLN A 227 11.17 1.90 -3.82
N PRO A 228 11.37 0.57 -3.73
CA PRO A 228 12.50 -0.08 -4.38
C PRO A 228 12.37 -0.04 -5.92
N ALA A 229 13.52 -0.03 -6.61
CA ALA A 229 13.60 -0.27 -8.05
C ALA A 229 13.71 -1.78 -8.29
N VAL A 230 12.60 -2.38 -8.72
CA VAL A 230 12.52 -3.81 -9.02
C VAL A 230 13.19 -4.09 -10.37
N LYS A 231 14.23 -4.93 -10.40
CA LYS A 231 14.86 -5.39 -11.65
C LYS A 231 13.81 -6.02 -12.56
N GLY A 232 13.85 -5.68 -13.84
CA GLY A 232 12.82 -6.10 -14.80
C GLY A 232 11.60 -5.18 -14.89
N PHE A 233 11.49 -4.17 -14.02
CA PHE A 233 10.43 -3.17 -14.09
C PHE A 233 11.01 -1.75 -14.21
N VAL A 234 12.00 -1.42 -13.38
CA VAL A 234 12.74 -0.15 -13.44
C VAL A 234 14.06 -0.38 -14.17
N GLN A 235 14.30 0.37 -15.25
CA GLN A 235 15.54 0.26 -16.03
C GLN A 235 16.70 1.06 -15.42
N THR A 236 16.42 2.24 -14.88
CA THR A 236 17.42 3.12 -14.28
C THR A 236 16.89 3.61 -12.95
N PRO A 237 17.36 3.02 -11.83
CA PRO A 237 16.99 3.47 -10.50
C PRO A 237 17.33 4.94 -10.29
N LEU A 238 16.44 5.66 -9.60
CA LEU A 238 16.72 7.05 -9.21
C LEU A 238 17.86 7.10 -8.18
N PRO A 239 18.58 8.23 -8.07
CA PRO A 239 19.63 8.38 -7.07
C PRO A 239 19.14 8.09 -5.63
N GLY A 240 19.79 7.13 -4.96
CA GLY A 240 19.43 6.67 -3.61
C GLY A 240 18.25 5.69 -3.53
N GLN A 241 17.63 5.34 -4.66
CA GLN A 241 16.68 4.23 -4.76
C GLN A 241 17.44 2.89 -4.66
N ALA A 242 16.96 1.98 -3.82
CA ALA A 242 17.54 0.64 -3.75
C ALA A 242 17.10 -0.16 -4.99
N GLU A 243 18.04 -0.71 -5.73
CA GLU A 243 17.76 -1.72 -6.75
C GLU A 243 17.71 -3.10 -6.09
N ILE A 244 16.63 -3.86 -6.35
CA ILE A 244 16.40 -5.18 -5.78
C ILE A 244 16.05 -6.20 -6.86
N ASP A 245 16.34 -7.47 -6.61
CA ASP A 245 15.89 -8.55 -7.49
C ASP A 245 14.36 -8.68 -7.46
N ALA A 246 13.77 -9.10 -8.58
CA ALA A 246 12.31 -9.16 -8.75
C ALA A 246 11.64 -10.06 -7.69
N GLY A 247 12.32 -11.13 -7.31
CA GLY A 247 11.92 -12.14 -6.35
C GLY A 247 11.82 -11.66 -4.90
N VAL A 248 12.26 -10.44 -4.59
CA VAL A 248 11.96 -9.81 -3.30
C VAL A 248 10.49 -9.40 -3.22
N ILE A 249 9.87 -9.08 -4.37
CA ILE A 249 8.47 -8.67 -4.48
C ILE A 249 7.61 -9.77 -5.09
N LEU A 250 8.12 -10.50 -6.09
CA LEU A 250 7.35 -11.44 -6.90
C LEU A 250 7.70 -12.89 -6.57
N THR A 251 6.71 -13.73 -6.31
CA THR A 251 6.94 -15.15 -6.01
C THR A 251 7.48 -15.89 -7.22
N GLY A 252 8.44 -16.79 -7.03
CA GLY A 252 9.04 -17.63 -8.07
C GLY A 252 10.00 -16.90 -9.04
N GLU A 253 10.29 -15.62 -8.81
CA GLU A 253 11.30 -14.87 -9.57
C GLU A 253 12.66 -14.84 -8.87
N GLU A 254 13.71 -14.43 -9.59
CA GLU A 254 15.08 -14.37 -9.05
C GLU A 254 15.14 -13.48 -7.80
N GLY A 255 15.74 -13.98 -6.71
CA GLY A 255 15.79 -13.33 -5.40
C GLY A 255 14.74 -13.84 -4.40
N ASP A 256 13.77 -14.63 -4.83
CA ASP A 256 12.82 -15.30 -3.94
C ASP A 256 13.43 -16.55 -3.32
N PHE A 257 13.66 -16.54 -2.01
CA PHE A 257 14.29 -17.65 -1.29
C PHE A 257 13.48 -18.94 -1.29
N SER A 258 12.18 -18.89 -1.58
CA SER A 258 11.33 -20.07 -1.65
C SER A 258 11.05 -20.51 -3.08
N ALA A 259 11.63 -19.87 -4.11
CA ALA A 259 11.28 -20.08 -5.51
C ALA A 259 11.20 -21.57 -5.93
N ASP A 260 12.20 -22.37 -5.56
CA ASP A 260 12.29 -23.78 -5.94
C ASP A 260 11.21 -24.68 -5.30
N SER A 261 10.59 -24.22 -4.21
CA SER A 261 9.58 -24.97 -3.45
C SER A 261 8.17 -24.45 -3.65
N ARG A 262 8.00 -23.33 -4.37
CA ARG A 262 6.68 -22.77 -4.62
C ARG A 262 5.93 -23.56 -5.70
N PRO A 263 4.59 -23.66 -5.60
CA PRO A 263 3.79 -24.19 -6.69
C PRO A 263 3.99 -23.35 -7.95
N ALA A 264 4.20 -23.99 -9.10
CA ALA A 264 4.57 -23.31 -10.33
C ALA A 264 3.55 -22.22 -10.76
N TRP A 265 2.27 -22.41 -10.44
CA TRP A 265 1.20 -21.46 -10.75
C TRP A 265 1.29 -20.14 -9.98
N THR A 266 2.11 -20.07 -8.93
CA THR A 266 2.31 -18.85 -8.12
C THR A 266 3.34 -17.90 -8.72
N LYS A 267 4.11 -18.33 -9.72
CA LYS A 267 5.19 -17.51 -10.28
C LYS A 267 4.65 -16.18 -10.85
N GLY A 268 5.25 -15.06 -10.44
CA GLY A 268 4.82 -13.70 -10.82
C GLY A 268 3.69 -13.11 -9.95
N GLY A 269 3.17 -13.88 -8.98
CA GLY A 269 2.28 -13.35 -7.95
C GLY A 269 3.03 -12.59 -6.84
N SER A 270 2.30 -12.11 -5.84
CA SER A 270 2.89 -11.49 -4.64
C SER A 270 1.95 -11.67 -3.45
N PHE A 271 2.50 -11.75 -2.24
CA PHE A 271 1.67 -11.60 -1.05
C PHE A 271 1.36 -10.13 -0.80
N LEU A 272 0.11 -9.86 -0.43
CA LEU A 272 -0.44 -8.56 -0.08
C LEU A 272 -0.71 -8.55 1.42
N ALA A 273 -0.05 -7.66 2.16
CA ALA A 273 -0.41 -7.35 3.54
C ALA A 273 -1.29 -6.11 3.58
N PHE A 274 -2.57 -6.28 3.90
CA PHE A 274 -3.53 -5.20 4.07
C PHE A 274 -3.65 -4.83 5.55
N ARG A 275 -3.75 -3.54 5.85
CA ARG A 275 -4.01 -3.01 7.20
C ARG A 275 -4.94 -1.81 7.12
N GLN A 276 -6.04 -1.83 7.86
CA GLN A 276 -6.85 -0.63 8.10
C GLN A 276 -6.29 0.08 9.33
N LEU A 277 -5.58 1.19 9.13
CA LEU A 277 -4.85 1.91 10.16
C LEU A 277 -5.55 3.25 10.46
N LYS A 278 -6.34 3.32 11.53
CA LYS A 278 -6.99 4.56 11.96
C LYS A 278 -5.93 5.57 12.42
N GLN A 279 -6.06 6.83 12.00
CA GLN A 279 -5.16 7.92 12.38
C GLN A 279 -5.87 8.96 13.25
N ARG A 280 -5.29 9.22 14.42
CA ARG A 280 -5.72 10.22 15.40
C ARG A 280 -5.04 11.57 15.14
N VAL A 281 -5.45 12.25 14.07
CA VAL A 281 -4.77 13.45 13.54
C VAL A 281 -4.78 14.63 14.52
N PRO A 282 -5.92 15.02 15.14
CA PRO A 282 -5.93 16.08 16.15
C PRO A 282 -4.99 15.80 17.32
N GLU A 283 -4.92 14.55 17.79
CA GLU A 283 -4.06 14.12 18.88
C GLU A 283 -2.57 14.18 18.49
N PHE A 284 -2.22 13.79 17.26
CA PHE A 284 -0.86 13.95 16.73
C PHE A 284 -0.46 15.43 16.66
N ASN A 285 -1.30 16.29 16.10
CA ASN A 285 -1.04 17.73 16.01
C ASN A 285 -0.88 18.36 17.40
N LYS A 286 -1.74 17.98 18.36
CA LYS A 286 -1.63 18.40 19.75
C LYS A 286 -0.32 17.96 20.37
N PHE A 287 0.06 16.70 20.18
CA PHE A 287 1.31 16.17 20.71
C PHE A 287 2.52 16.94 20.21
N LEU A 288 2.56 17.27 18.91
CA LEU A 288 3.63 18.08 18.34
C LEU A 288 3.70 19.48 18.96
N ALA A 289 2.53 20.12 19.14
CA ALA A 289 2.44 21.45 19.77
C ALA A 289 2.92 21.44 21.22
N ASP A 290 2.48 20.45 22.00
CA ASP A 290 2.80 20.32 23.43
C ASP A 290 4.26 19.92 23.68
N ASN A 291 4.92 19.30 22.70
CA ASN A 291 6.31 18.80 22.80
C ASN A 291 7.29 19.50 21.85
N ALA A 292 6.89 20.65 21.29
CA ALA A 292 7.67 21.38 20.30
C ALA A 292 9.15 21.50 20.70
N LEU A 293 10.02 21.40 19.70
CA LEU A 293 11.45 21.58 19.90
C LEU A 293 11.77 23.05 20.25
N THR A 294 12.99 23.32 20.69
CA THR A 294 13.43 24.68 21.01
C THR A 294 14.76 24.97 20.33
N VAL A 295 14.85 24.68 19.04
CA VAL A 295 16.04 24.96 18.24
C VAL A 295 16.16 26.48 18.03
N PRO A 296 17.29 27.11 18.41
CA PRO A 296 17.48 28.55 18.23
C PRO A 296 17.37 28.97 16.75
N GLY A 297 16.69 30.09 16.50
CA GLY A 297 16.52 30.64 15.15
C GLY A 297 15.32 30.09 14.36
N LEU A 298 14.57 29.14 14.94
CA LEU A 298 13.29 28.69 14.42
C LEU A 298 12.14 29.33 15.22
N THR A 299 11.03 29.62 14.55
CA THR A 299 9.77 30.00 15.17
C THR A 299 9.16 28.84 15.97
N GLN A 300 8.14 29.12 16.77
CA GLN A 300 7.39 28.06 17.47
C GLN A 300 6.80 27.06 16.47
N GLN A 301 6.18 27.55 15.39
CA GLN A 301 5.57 26.68 14.39
C GLN A 301 6.62 25.83 13.66
N GLU A 302 7.76 26.41 13.26
CA GLU A 302 8.86 25.64 12.65
C GLU A 302 9.39 24.54 13.59
N ASN A 303 9.43 24.79 14.91
CA ASN A 303 9.83 23.76 15.87
C ASN A 303 8.78 22.66 16.07
N VAL A 304 7.49 22.97 15.94
CA VAL A 304 6.38 22.00 15.92
C VAL A 304 6.50 21.12 14.69
N ASP A 305 6.65 21.74 13.52
CA ASP A 305 6.76 21.04 12.23
C ASP A 305 8.04 20.21 12.17
N LEU A 306 9.16 20.73 12.71
CA LEU A 306 10.41 19.99 12.84
C LEU A 306 10.21 18.73 13.67
N LEU A 307 9.50 18.77 14.80
CA LEU A 307 9.28 17.56 15.60
C LEU A 307 8.55 16.48 14.78
N GLY A 308 7.51 16.85 14.03
CA GLY A 308 6.82 15.93 13.13
C GLY A 308 7.76 15.37 12.06
N ALA A 309 8.57 16.24 11.44
CA ALA A 309 9.55 15.84 10.44
C ALA A 309 10.63 14.91 11.00
N ARG A 310 11.05 15.13 12.25
CA ARG A 310 11.97 14.26 13.00
C ARG A 310 11.35 12.89 13.30
N MET A 311 10.06 12.83 13.66
CA MET A 311 9.36 11.56 13.88
C MET A 311 9.25 10.73 12.59
N VAL A 312 8.96 11.36 11.45
CA VAL A 312 8.80 10.66 10.16
C VAL A 312 10.14 10.41 9.46
N GLY A 313 11.10 11.32 9.59
CA GLY A 313 12.34 11.37 8.80
C GLY A 313 12.22 12.14 7.49
N ARG A 314 11.08 12.79 7.26
CA ARG A 314 10.81 13.69 6.14
C ARG A 314 9.89 14.82 6.60
N TRP A 315 10.04 16.00 6.01
CA TRP A 315 9.07 17.07 6.13
C TRP A 315 7.76 16.71 5.45
N LYS A 316 6.69 17.46 5.77
CA LYS A 316 5.38 17.26 5.17
C LYS A 316 5.42 17.32 3.63
N SER A 317 6.24 18.21 3.07
CA SER A 317 6.50 18.31 1.63
C SER A 317 7.05 17.04 0.98
N GLY A 318 7.74 16.20 1.75
CA GLY A 318 8.52 15.06 1.27
C GLY A 318 10.04 15.25 1.38
N ALA A 319 10.55 16.45 1.67
CA ALA A 319 11.99 16.69 1.81
C ALA A 319 12.59 15.81 2.93
N PRO A 320 13.65 15.03 2.67
CA PRO A 320 14.27 14.21 3.71
C PRO A 320 15.05 15.08 4.70
N ILE A 321 14.81 14.88 6.00
CA ILE A 321 15.53 15.64 7.03
C ILE A 321 17.03 15.32 7.04
N ASP A 322 17.43 14.17 6.51
CA ASP A 322 18.84 13.82 6.35
C ASP A 322 19.58 14.79 5.40
N LEU A 323 18.87 15.48 4.51
CA LEU A 323 19.41 16.50 3.61
C LEU A 323 19.01 17.93 4.02
N SER A 324 17.84 18.11 4.62
CA SER A 324 17.36 19.41 5.11
C SER A 324 16.94 19.31 6.59
N PRO A 325 17.89 19.31 7.54
CA PRO A 325 17.64 18.84 8.90
C PRO A 325 16.89 19.80 9.82
N LEU A 326 16.82 21.09 9.48
CA LEU A 326 16.26 22.13 10.37
C LEU A 326 15.09 22.90 9.78
N ARG A 327 14.94 22.94 8.45
CA ARG A 327 13.83 23.59 7.75
C ARG A 327 13.38 22.76 6.57
N ASP A 328 12.10 22.89 6.22
CA ASP A 328 11.58 22.28 5.02
C ASP A 328 12.23 22.89 3.76
N ASP A 329 12.35 22.08 2.72
CA ASP A 329 12.79 22.48 1.39
C ASP A 329 11.85 21.85 0.34
N PRO A 330 10.74 22.52 0.01
CA PRO A 330 9.80 22.03 -1.00
C PRO A 330 10.41 21.86 -2.40
N VAL A 331 11.48 22.59 -2.72
CA VAL A 331 12.20 22.46 -4.00
C VAL A 331 13.05 21.19 -4.03
N LEU A 332 13.65 20.82 -2.91
CA LEU A 332 14.26 19.49 -2.75
C LEU A 332 13.18 18.40 -2.79
N ALA A 333 12.04 18.60 -2.12
CA ALA A 333 10.97 17.60 -2.05
C ALA A 333 10.41 17.22 -3.42
N ALA A 334 10.17 18.22 -4.28
CA ALA A 334 9.64 18.04 -5.64
C ALA A 334 10.68 17.55 -6.66
N ASP A 335 11.91 17.24 -6.24
CA ASP A 335 12.97 16.79 -7.13
C ASP A 335 13.27 15.29 -6.93
N PRO A 336 12.75 14.40 -7.78
CA PRO A 336 12.95 12.95 -7.65
C PRO A 336 14.42 12.52 -7.83
N GLN A 337 15.30 13.38 -8.37
CA GLN A 337 16.74 13.11 -8.46
C GLN A 337 17.49 13.39 -7.15
N ARG A 338 16.87 14.12 -6.20
CA ARG A 338 17.50 14.55 -4.95
C ARG A 338 16.74 14.10 -3.70
N ASN A 339 15.41 14.04 -3.74
CA ASN A 339 14.57 13.80 -2.56
C ASN A 339 14.73 12.40 -1.93
N ASN A 340 15.46 11.49 -2.59
CA ASN A 340 15.79 10.17 -2.08
C ASN A 340 17.30 9.86 -2.04
N LEU A 341 18.14 10.81 -2.47
CA LEU A 341 19.59 10.68 -2.57
C LEU A 341 20.28 10.91 -1.22
N PHE A 342 20.16 9.94 -0.31
CA PHE A 342 20.78 9.99 1.01
C PHE A 342 20.97 8.59 1.61
N THR A 343 21.86 8.45 2.59
CA THR A 343 22.22 7.14 3.19
C THR A 343 22.25 7.15 4.72
N TYR A 344 22.00 8.30 5.36
CA TYR A 344 22.26 8.56 6.79
C TYR A 344 23.74 8.57 7.18
N VAL A 345 24.66 8.42 6.22
CA VAL A 345 26.12 8.54 6.41
C VAL A 345 26.55 9.92 5.92
N HIS A 346 27.30 10.65 6.74
CA HIS A 346 27.79 11.99 6.42
C HIS A 346 29.31 12.06 6.52
N ASN A 347 29.95 12.77 5.59
CA ASN A 347 31.42 12.88 5.49
C ASN A 347 32.02 13.98 6.40
N ASP A 348 31.28 14.45 7.41
CA ASP A 348 31.79 15.38 8.41
C ASP A 348 32.71 14.62 9.38
N PRO A 349 33.95 15.10 9.65
CA PRO A 349 34.87 14.49 10.62
C PRO A 349 34.28 14.29 12.03
N ASN A 350 33.27 15.06 12.42
CA ASN A 350 32.60 14.97 13.70
C ASN A 350 31.31 14.13 13.65
N PHE A 351 30.93 13.61 12.48
CA PHE A 351 29.78 12.73 12.34
C PHE A 351 30.16 11.29 12.65
N GLN A 352 29.61 10.76 13.74
CA GLN A 352 29.70 9.34 14.07
C GLN A 352 28.33 8.71 13.91
N ILE A 353 28.16 7.82 12.94
CA ILE A 353 26.86 7.18 12.67
C ILE A 353 26.30 6.40 13.86
N SER A 354 27.13 6.00 14.83
CA SER A 354 26.69 5.32 16.05
C SER A 354 26.05 6.24 17.10
N THR A 355 26.28 7.56 17.03
CA THR A 355 25.87 8.51 18.07
C THR A 355 25.20 9.77 17.56
N ASN A 356 25.55 10.22 16.36
CA ASN A 356 25.06 11.46 15.78
C ASN A 356 23.65 11.28 15.21
N GLN A 357 22.72 12.06 15.75
CA GLN A 357 21.33 12.11 15.30
C GLN A 357 20.92 13.52 14.87
N THR A 358 21.87 14.43 14.64
CA THR A 358 21.58 15.82 14.23
C THR A 358 20.78 15.86 12.93
N MET A 359 21.15 15.02 11.96
CA MET A 359 20.51 14.98 10.64
C MET A 359 19.16 14.26 10.68
N CYS A 360 19.15 13.04 11.22
CA CYS A 360 17.94 12.21 11.32
C CYS A 360 18.01 11.33 12.58
N PRO A 361 16.95 11.22 13.40
CA PRO A 361 16.95 10.30 14.54
C PRO A 361 16.98 8.84 14.07
N PHE A 362 17.62 7.96 14.85
CA PHE A 362 17.61 6.51 14.60
C PHE A 362 16.19 5.92 14.65
N ALA A 363 15.31 6.53 15.45
CA ALA A 363 13.93 6.09 15.61
C ALA A 363 12.97 6.62 14.54
N ALA A 364 13.41 7.51 13.63
CA ALA A 364 12.51 8.07 12.62
C ALA A 364 11.90 6.99 11.74
N HIS A 365 10.62 7.14 11.39
CA HIS A 365 9.84 6.14 10.69
C HIS A 365 10.52 5.62 9.41
N THR A 366 10.94 6.53 8.53
CA THR A 366 11.62 6.16 7.28
C THR A 366 13.00 5.52 7.49
N ARG A 367 13.68 5.81 8.60
CA ARG A 367 14.98 5.23 8.95
C ARG A 367 14.82 3.85 9.55
N LYS A 368 13.83 3.65 10.45
CA LYS A 368 13.45 2.32 10.98
C LYS A 368 13.02 1.37 9.86
N THR A 369 12.22 1.84 8.91
CA THR A 369 11.63 1.00 7.85
C THR A 369 12.57 0.80 6.66
N ARG A 370 13.55 1.67 6.44
CA ARG A 370 14.66 1.46 5.50
C ARG A 370 15.96 2.07 6.08
N PRO A 371 16.77 1.28 6.80
CA PRO A 371 17.97 1.79 7.48
C PRO A 371 19.13 2.25 6.58
N ARG A 372 19.13 1.89 5.29
CA ARG A 372 20.17 2.27 4.31
C ARG A 372 21.59 2.01 4.84
N GLY A 373 22.40 3.07 4.91
CA GLY A 373 23.80 3.03 5.31
C GLY A 373 24.04 2.76 6.80
N ASP A 374 22.98 2.62 7.61
CA ASP A 374 23.10 2.10 8.97
C ASP A 374 23.65 0.67 9.00
N PHE A 375 23.44 -0.11 7.92
CA PHE A 375 24.02 -1.44 7.73
C PHE A 375 24.86 -1.47 6.45
N GLN A 376 26.01 -2.14 6.51
CA GLN A 376 26.91 -2.36 5.38
C GLN A 376 27.23 -3.85 5.26
N PRO A 377 26.97 -4.49 4.09
CA PRO A 377 26.30 -3.93 2.92
C PRO A 377 24.85 -3.48 3.20
N GLU A 378 24.31 -2.57 2.38
CA GLU A 378 22.89 -2.18 2.50
C GLU A 378 21.99 -3.41 2.33
N ASN A 379 20.91 -3.44 3.10
CA ASN A 379 19.92 -4.51 3.03
C ASN A 379 19.21 -4.52 1.67
N ALA A 380 19.19 -5.67 0.99
CA ALA A 380 18.51 -5.85 -0.29
C ALA A 380 17.25 -6.72 -0.23
N PHE A 381 16.90 -7.27 0.95
CA PHE A 381 15.86 -8.31 1.09
C PHE A 381 14.61 -7.81 1.81
N ASN A 382 14.76 -6.94 2.79
CA ASN A 382 13.64 -6.44 3.60
C ASN A 382 13.06 -5.16 2.97
N HIS A 383 12.57 -5.29 1.74
CA HIS A 383 11.89 -4.24 1.00
C HIS A 383 10.45 -4.64 0.71
N ILE A 384 9.58 -3.64 0.60
CA ILE A 384 8.18 -3.80 0.23
C ILE A 384 7.83 -2.78 -0.84
N MET A 385 6.94 -3.15 -1.76
CA MET A 385 6.23 -2.18 -2.61
C MET A 385 4.98 -1.73 -1.86
N ARG A 386 4.80 -0.42 -1.66
CA ARG A 386 3.63 0.13 -0.95
C ARG A 386 2.62 0.73 -1.91
N ALA A 387 1.34 0.44 -1.71
CA ALA A 387 0.23 0.87 -2.56
C ALA A 387 -0.97 1.38 -1.75
N GLY A 388 -0.71 1.89 -0.54
CA GLY A 388 -1.75 2.36 0.36
C GLY A 388 -2.42 3.66 -0.10
N ILE A 389 -3.61 3.92 0.44
CA ILE A 389 -4.41 5.11 0.15
C ILE A 389 -5.10 5.61 1.44
N PRO A 390 -5.21 6.93 1.67
CA PRO A 390 -5.98 7.45 2.80
C PRO A 390 -7.46 7.05 2.71
N TYR A 391 -8.14 6.88 3.84
CA TYR A 391 -9.59 6.67 3.94
C TYR A 391 -10.23 7.63 4.94
N GLY A 392 -11.54 7.81 4.82
CA GLY A 392 -12.32 8.67 5.70
C GLY A 392 -12.21 10.18 5.37
N PRO A 393 -13.01 11.01 6.04
CA PRO A 393 -13.06 12.45 5.77
C PRO A 393 -11.84 13.19 6.34
N GLU A 394 -11.62 14.41 5.88
CA GLU A 394 -10.68 15.35 6.50
C GLU A 394 -11.06 15.67 7.96
N VAL A 395 -10.13 16.23 8.73
CA VAL A 395 -10.39 16.70 10.10
C VAL A 395 -11.40 17.83 10.07
N THR A 396 -12.45 17.72 10.87
CA THR A 396 -13.47 18.78 10.99
C THR A 396 -12.99 19.94 11.87
N GLU A 397 -13.60 21.11 11.74
CA GLU A 397 -13.31 22.26 12.62
C GLU A 397 -13.54 21.93 14.09
N ALA A 398 -14.56 21.13 14.40
CA ALA A 398 -14.89 20.71 15.77
C ALA A 398 -13.80 19.79 16.37
N GLU A 399 -13.31 18.81 15.60
CA GLU A 399 -12.22 17.93 16.04
C GLU A 399 -10.92 18.72 16.24
N ASN A 400 -10.63 19.66 15.34
CA ASN A 400 -9.45 20.52 15.45
C ASN A 400 -9.53 21.43 16.70
N ALA A 401 -10.69 22.04 16.97
CA ALA A 401 -10.91 22.88 18.14
C ALA A 401 -10.85 22.07 19.46
N ALA A 402 -11.35 20.84 19.45
CA ALA A 402 -11.28 19.93 20.59
C ALA A 402 -9.88 19.32 20.80
N GLN A 403 -9.01 19.40 19.79
CA GLN A 403 -7.74 18.68 19.72
C GLN A 403 -7.89 17.17 19.98
N ALA A 404 -9.01 16.60 19.56
CA ALA A 404 -9.37 15.21 19.76
C ALA A 404 -10.21 14.69 18.59
N SER A 405 -9.94 13.45 18.16
CA SER A 405 -10.72 12.78 17.12
C SER A 405 -12.12 12.46 17.61
N SER A 406 -13.10 12.53 16.70
CA SER A 406 -14.47 12.11 17.01
C SER A 406 -14.54 10.58 17.25
N SER A 407 -15.44 10.17 18.14
CA SER A 407 -15.82 8.77 18.31
C SER A 407 -16.89 8.31 17.31
N THR A 408 -17.43 9.22 16.50
CA THR A 408 -18.40 8.94 15.44
C THR A 408 -17.75 8.08 14.34
N PRO A 409 -18.27 6.87 14.04
CA PRO A 409 -17.65 5.97 13.05
C PRO A 409 -17.47 6.59 11.66
N GLU A 410 -18.40 7.44 11.22
CA GLU A 410 -18.36 8.10 9.91
C GLU A 410 -17.25 9.15 9.78
N LEU A 411 -16.67 9.57 10.91
CA LEU A 411 -15.53 10.48 10.97
C LEU A 411 -14.20 9.73 11.21
N GLU A 412 -14.23 8.39 11.27
CA GLU A 412 -12.99 7.62 11.29
C GLU A 412 -12.22 7.86 10.00
N ARG A 413 -10.93 8.15 10.15
CA ARG A 413 -9.99 8.39 9.06
C ARG A 413 -8.69 7.66 9.31
N GLY A 414 -7.93 7.43 8.25
CA GLY A 414 -6.61 6.86 8.37
C GLY A 414 -6.06 6.34 7.05
N LEU A 415 -5.24 5.30 7.12
CA LEU A 415 -4.58 4.72 5.95
C LEU A 415 -5.12 3.30 5.71
N ALA A 416 -5.63 3.06 4.51
CA ALA A 416 -5.80 1.71 3.97
C ALA A 416 -4.43 1.29 3.44
N PHE A 417 -3.61 0.75 4.33
CA PHE A 417 -2.24 0.37 4.01
C PHE A 417 -2.22 -0.94 3.23
N VAL A 418 -1.45 -0.94 2.15
CA VAL A 418 -1.21 -2.09 1.28
C VAL A 418 0.29 -2.20 1.06
N SER A 419 0.82 -3.42 1.21
CA SER A 419 2.20 -3.72 0.84
C SER A 419 2.35 -5.08 0.17
N TYR A 420 3.26 -5.13 -0.80
CA TYR A 420 3.58 -6.30 -1.60
C TYR A 420 5.00 -6.78 -1.34
N GLN A 421 5.14 -8.09 -1.22
CA GLN A 421 6.40 -8.83 -1.04
C GLN A 421 6.21 -10.29 -1.45
N SER A 422 7.29 -10.97 -1.82
CA SER A 422 7.26 -12.42 -2.06
C SER A 422 7.25 -13.24 -0.76
N ASN A 423 7.61 -12.64 0.37
CA ASN A 423 7.59 -13.28 1.69
C ASN A 423 7.23 -12.27 2.78
N ILE A 424 6.07 -12.44 3.43
CA ILE A 424 5.55 -11.56 4.48
C ILE A 424 6.53 -11.46 5.67
N ASN A 425 7.21 -12.56 5.99
CA ASN A 425 8.18 -12.63 7.08
C ASN A 425 9.55 -12.04 6.72
N GLN A 426 9.71 -11.51 5.51
CA GLN A 426 10.85 -10.68 5.11
C GLN A 426 10.43 -9.25 4.75
N GLY A 427 9.20 -9.04 4.31
CA GLY A 427 8.63 -7.72 4.06
C GLY A 427 7.94 -7.14 5.29
N PHE A 428 6.63 -6.88 5.16
CA PHE A 428 5.80 -6.19 6.15
C PHE A 428 6.01 -6.68 7.60
N ALA A 429 5.86 -7.97 7.85
CA ALA A 429 5.86 -8.49 9.22
C ALA A 429 7.25 -8.39 9.85
N PHE A 430 8.31 -8.53 9.06
CA PHE A 430 9.68 -8.32 9.54
C PHE A 430 9.91 -6.86 9.91
N ILE A 431 9.56 -5.94 9.02
CA ILE A 431 9.74 -4.50 9.24
C ILE A 431 8.96 -4.05 10.49
N GLN A 432 7.71 -4.50 10.67
CA GLN A 432 6.93 -4.17 11.86
C GLN A 432 7.60 -4.73 13.13
N LYS A 433 7.82 -6.05 13.18
CA LYS A 433 8.21 -6.75 14.42
C LYS A 433 9.68 -6.52 14.80
N ALA A 434 10.57 -6.71 13.82
CA ALA A 434 12.00 -6.74 14.08
C ALA A 434 12.60 -5.33 14.16
N TRP A 435 11.98 -4.36 13.49
CA TRP A 435 12.54 -3.00 13.34
C TRP A 435 11.70 -1.93 14.05
N VAL A 436 10.46 -1.77 13.63
CA VAL A 436 9.54 -0.70 14.08
C VAL A 436 9.21 -0.84 15.58
N ASP A 437 8.81 -2.03 16.01
CA ASP A 437 8.41 -2.31 17.41
C ASP A 437 9.62 -2.58 18.33
N ASN A 438 10.80 -2.80 17.77
CA ASN A 438 11.99 -3.13 18.54
C ASN A 438 12.71 -1.87 19.03
N ALA A 439 12.59 -1.59 20.33
CA ALA A 439 13.20 -0.43 20.96
C ALA A 439 14.75 -0.38 20.87
N ASN A 440 15.39 -1.54 20.65
CA ASN A 440 16.83 -1.67 20.51
C ASN A 440 17.30 -1.70 19.05
N PHE A 441 16.37 -1.77 18.08
CA PHE A 441 16.73 -1.80 16.67
C PHE A 441 17.24 -0.44 16.19
N MET A 442 18.17 -0.50 15.22
CA MET A 442 19.42 0.24 15.11
C MET A 442 20.42 -0.18 16.19
N PHE A 443 20.87 -1.44 16.10
CA PHE A 443 21.76 -2.05 17.09
C PHE A 443 23.08 -1.28 17.21
N GLY A 444 23.60 -1.17 18.44
CA GLY A 444 24.88 -0.50 18.71
C GLY A 444 24.84 1.03 18.60
N ARG A 445 23.65 1.64 18.47
CA ARG A 445 23.48 3.09 18.51
C ARG A 445 23.35 3.59 19.95
N THR A 446 23.86 4.79 20.21
CA THR A 446 23.79 5.47 21.52
C THR A 446 23.24 6.89 21.36
N PRO A 447 22.16 7.28 22.07
CA PRO A 447 21.32 6.43 22.91
C PRO A 447 20.63 5.30 22.14
N ALA A 448 20.10 4.33 22.90
CA ALA A 448 19.14 3.38 22.36
C ALA A 448 17.96 4.17 21.73
N PRO A 449 17.56 3.89 20.49
CA PRO A 449 16.60 4.73 19.77
C PRO A 449 15.22 4.78 20.41
N GLY A 450 14.77 3.68 20.99
CA GLY A 450 13.37 3.45 21.27
C GLY A 450 12.64 2.88 20.04
N VAL A 451 11.31 2.85 20.12
CA VAL A 451 10.45 2.37 19.04
C VAL A 451 10.21 3.47 18.00
N ASP A 452 9.67 3.10 16.85
CA ASP A 452 9.13 4.04 15.87
C ASP A 452 8.03 4.93 16.49
N PRO A 453 8.08 6.26 16.33
CA PRO A 453 7.14 7.18 16.98
C PRO A 453 5.75 7.22 16.32
N ILE A 454 5.61 6.75 15.08
CA ILE A 454 4.37 6.79 14.29
C ILE A 454 3.57 5.50 14.47
N ILE A 455 4.19 4.34 14.22
CA ILE A 455 3.52 3.03 14.18
C ILE A 455 4.13 1.99 15.13
N GLY A 456 5.14 2.36 15.91
CA GLY A 456 5.81 1.45 16.84
C GLY A 456 4.99 1.17 18.09
N SER A 457 4.93 -0.11 18.46
CA SER A 457 4.33 -0.61 19.70
C SER A 457 5.40 -1.24 20.58
N THR A 458 5.24 -1.16 21.90
CA THR A 458 6.14 -1.82 22.85
C THR A 458 5.64 -3.20 23.28
N ASN A 459 4.46 -3.63 22.81
CA ASN A 459 3.78 -4.86 23.25
C ASN A 459 3.68 -5.00 24.78
N SER A 460 3.73 -3.87 25.51
CA SER A 460 3.82 -3.82 26.96
C SER A 460 2.79 -2.83 27.50
N GLY A 461 1.87 -3.30 28.34
CA GLY A 461 0.84 -2.45 28.97
C GLY A 461 -0.58 -2.77 28.48
N PRO A 462 -1.58 -1.97 28.90
CA PRO A 462 -2.95 -2.12 28.44
C PRO A 462 -3.04 -2.01 26.90
N PRO A 463 -4.00 -2.71 26.28
CA PRO A 463 -4.37 -2.54 24.88
C PRO A 463 -4.63 -1.06 24.52
N GLY A 464 -3.64 -0.41 23.93
CA GLY A 464 -3.74 0.91 23.30
C GLY A 464 -3.22 2.00 24.21
N ASP A 465 -2.53 2.97 23.62
CA ASP A 465 -1.97 4.14 24.30
C ASP A 465 -0.89 3.79 25.35
N ALA A 466 -0.21 2.65 25.16
CA ALA A 466 0.92 2.25 26.00
C ALA A 466 2.07 3.27 25.88
N PRO A 467 2.63 3.78 27.00
CA PRO A 467 3.72 4.74 26.96
C PRO A 467 4.94 4.17 26.24
N ARG A 468 5.39 4.87 25.19
CA ARG A 468 6.60 4.53 24.46
C ARG A 468 7.59 5.68 24.51
N THR A 469 8.84 5.37 24.84
CA THR A 469 9.92 6.36 24.91
C THR A 469 10.72 6.35 23.61
N VAL A 470 10.95 7.54 23.07
CA VAL A 470 11.74 7.75 21.86
C VAL A 470 12.87 8.74 22.18
N ASN A 471 14.09 8.37 21.80
CA ASN A 471 15.27 9.22 21.96
C ASN A 471 15.69 9.82 20.62
N GLY A 472 16.56 10.81 20.68
CA GLY A 472 17.15 11.41 19.48
C GLY A 472 16.27 12.42 18.76
N LEU A 473 14.97 12.56 19.07
CA LEU A 473 14.10 13.51 18.34
C LEU A 473 14.56 14.97 18.44
N ASP A 474 15.13 15.37 19.58
CA ASP A 474 15.74 16.68 19.78
C ASP A 474 17.19 16.71 19.21
N PRO A 475 17.45 17.48 18.14
CA PRO A 475 18.77 17.50 17.49
C PRO A 475 19.86 18.18 18.32
N LEU A 476 19.52 18.85 19.43
CA LEU A 476 20.46 19.49 20.34
C LEU A 476 20.74 18.66 21.60
N ASN A 477 19.88 17.68 21.90
CA ASN A 477 20.05 16.78 23.04
C ASN A 477 19.46 15.40 22.74
N PHE A 478 20.27 14.52 22.14
CA PHE A 478 19.81 13.19 21.74
C PHE A 478 19.34 12.32 22.92
N GLN A 479 19.83 12.61 24.13
CA GLN A 479 19.50 11.88 25.36
C GLN A 479 18.15 12.30 25.96
N ARG A 480 17.54 13.40 25.51
CA ARG A 480 16.24 13.87 26.01
C ARG A 480 15.17 12.86 25.56
N PRO A 481 14.54 12.12 26.50
CA PRO A 481 13.46 11.22 26.14
C PRO A 481 12.21 12.05 25.81
N ILE A 482 11.53 11.68 24.73
CA ILE A 482 10.16 12.10 24.47
C ILE A 482 9.27 10.87 24.68
N VAL A 483 8.30 10.99 25.59
CA VAL A 483 7.36 9.91 25.93
C VAL A 483 6.05 10.14 25.21
N ILE A 484 5.68 9.22 24.34
CA ILE A 484 4.41 9.20 23.64
C ILE A 484 3.45 8.32 24.42
N ASN A 485 2.36 8.90 24.92
CA ASN A 485 1.33 8.21 25.72
C ASN A 485 0.05 7.96 24.93
N THR A 486 0.07 8.17 23.61
CA THR A 486 -1.10 8.01 22.74
C THR A 486 -0.66 7.41 21.42
N ASP A 487 -1.37 6.38 20.99
CA ASP A 487 -1.22 5.79 19.67
C ASP A 487 -1.88 6.72 18.66
N PHE A 488 -1.05 7.34 17.83
CA PHE A 488 -1.55 8.16 16.72
C PHE A 488 -2.10 7.26 15.62
N VAL A 489 -1.57 6.05 15.49
CA VAL A 489 -2.05 5.03 14.56
C VAL A 489 -2.61 3.86 15.37
N VAL A 490 -3.87 3.51 15.10
CA VAL A 490 -4.57 2.41 15.77
C VAL A 490 -4.97 1.37 14.72
N SER A 491 -4.47 0.15 14.86
CA SER A 491 -4.88 -0.96 14.01
C SER A 491 -6.38 -1.26 14.17
N ARG A 492 -7.08 -1.29 13.04
CA ARG A 492 -8.45 -1.78 12.88
C ARG A 492 -8.47 -3.17 12.24
N GLY A 493 -7.31 -3.84 12.24
CA GLY A 493 -7.11 -5.15 11.64
C GLY A 493 -6.78 -5.11 10.16
N GLY A 494 -6.74 -6.30 9.59
CA GLY A 494 -6.39 -6.53 8.20
C GLY A 494 -6.24 -8.02 7.94
N GLU A 495 -5.66 -8.36 6.80
CA GLU A 495 -5.44 -9.75 6.41
C GLU A 495 -4.24 -9.86 5.46
N TYR A 496 -3.66 -11.05 5.41
CA TYR A 496 -2.67 -11.47 4.42
C TYR A 496 -3.35 -12.18 3.25
N PHE A 497 -3.08 -11.71 2.04
CA PHE A 497 -3.60 -12.28 0.80
C PHE A 497 -2.45 -12.68 -0.12
N PHE A 498 -2.75 -13.52 -1.10
CA PHE A 498 -1.93 -13.77 -2.26
C PHE A 498 -2.63 -13.19 -3.48
N SER A 499 -1.97 -12.25 -4.15
CA SER A 499 -2.36 -11.74 -5.47
C SER A 499 -1.72 -12.65 -6.52
N PRO A 500 -2.49 -13.58 -7.13
CA PRO A 500 -1.93 -14.53 -8.10
C PRO A 500 -1.54 -13.83 -9.40
N PRO A 501 -0.67 -14.46 -10.23
CA PRO A 501 -0.56 -14.06 -11.62
C PRO A 501 -1.93 -14.21 -12.32
N ILE A 502 -2.18 -13.37 -13.32
CA ILE A 502 -3.49 -13.27 -13.99
C ILE A 502 -3.87 -14.62 -14.63
N SER A 503 -2.92 -15.32 -15.23
CA SER A 503 -3.06 -16.63 -15.85
C SER A 503 -3.56 -17.69 -14.86
N ALA A 504 -3.11 -17.67 -13.60
CA ALA A 504 -3.53 -18.62 -12.59
C ALA A 504 -5.02 -18.49 -12.23
N LEU A 505 -5.65 -17.34 -12.47
CA LEU A 505 -7.09 -17.17 -12.31
C LEU A 505 -7.87 -18.10 -13.26
N LEU A 506 -7.32 -18.41 -14.44
CA LEU A 506 -7.92 -19.32 -15.44
C LEU A 506 -7.44 -20.77 -15.31
N THR A 507 -6.16 -20.96 -14.99
CA THR A 507 -5.55 -22.29 -15.09
C THR A 507 -5.61 -23.08 -13.79
N THR A 508 -5.74 -22.41 -12.65
CA THR A 508 -5.63 -23.06 -11.33
C THR A 508 -6.81 -22.70 -10.45
N LEU A 509 -7.07 -21.41 -10.23
CA LEU A 509 -8.08 -20.98 -9.27
C LEU A 509 -9.51 -21.22 -9.75
N SER A 510 -9.73 -21.38 -11.06
CA SER A 510 -11.06 -21.65 -11.63
C SER A 510 -11.32 -23.11 -12.03
N GLN A 511 -10.37 -24.03 -11.81
CA GLN A 511 -10.51 -25.44 -12.20
C GLN A 511 -11.26 -26.29 -11.18
#